data_AF-A0A4U1EL57-F1
#
_entry.id   AF-A0A4U1EL57-F1
#
_cell.length_a   1.000
_cell.length_b   1.000
_cell.length_c   1.000
_cell.angle_alpha   90.00
_cell.angle_beta   90.00
_cell.angle_gamma   90.00
#
_symmetry.space_group_name_H-M   'P 1'
#
loop_
_entity.id
_entity.type
_entity.pdbx_description
1 polymer ?
#
loop_
_entity_poly.entity_id
_entity_poly.type
_entity_poly.pdbx_seq_one_letter_code
_entity_poly.pdbx_strand_id
1 'polypeptide(L)' 'MAAVVAVSLRRRFPATTLGRACLQACRGAQTAAATAPRMKKFAIYRWDPDKTGDKPHMQTYEIDLNK' A
#
# COMPACT_ATOMS: atom_id res chain seq x y z
N MET A 1 -66.53 42.64 -10.07
CA MET A 1 -66.14 43.12 -11.41
C MET A 1 -64.68 43.51 -11.35
N ALA A 2 -63.87 43.01 -12.28
CA ALA A 2 -62.43 42.77 -12.17
C ALA A 2 -61.53 44.02 -12.19
N ALA A 3 -60.35 43.90 -11.56
CA ALA A 3 -59.10 44.44 -12.09
C ALA A 3 -57.90 43.70 -11.46
N VAL A 4 -57.23 42.90 -12.28
CA VAL A 4 -55.88 42.34 -12.06
C VAL A 4 -54.81 43.35 -12.52
N VAL A 5 -53.53 43.02 -12.26
CA VAL A 5 -52.26 43.67 -12.67
C VAL A 5 -51.62 44.42 -11.48
N ALA A 6 -50.43 44.07 -10.99
CA ALA A 6 -49.18 44.00 -11.74
C ALA A 6 -48.19 42.95 -11.20
N VAL A 7 -47.57 42.20 -12.13
CA VAL A 7 -46.40 41.37 -11.88
C VAL A 7 -45.14 42.26 -11.88
N SER A 8 -44.46 42.35 -10.74
CA SER A 8 -43.21 43.10 -10.63
C SER A 8 -42.01 42.18 -10.93
N LEU A 9 -41.58 42.15 -12.18
CA LEU A 9 -40.35 41.49 -12.63
C LEU A 9 -39.20 42.50 -12.69
N ARG A 10 -38.32 42.53 -11.68
CA ARG A 10 -37.02 43.25 -11.73
C ARG A 10 -35.98 42.37 -11.04
N ARG A 11 -35.32 41.48 -11.78
CA ARG A 11 -34.01 41.66 -12.44
C ARG A 11 -32.82 41.76 -11.46
N ARG A 12 -31.91 40.80 -11.66
CA ARG A 12 -30.43 40.84 -11.58
C ARG A 12 -29.74 40.28 -10.34
N PHE A 13 -29.17 39.10 -10.55
CA PHE A 13 -27.94 38.57 -9.97
C PHE A 13 -26.74 39.50 -10.17
N PRO A 14 -25.79 39.51 -9.22
CA PRO A 14 -24.38 39.23 -9.52
C PRO A 14 -23.92 38.03 -8.67
N ALA A 15 -23.56 36.91 -9.29
CA ALA A 15 -22.25 36.62 -9.84
C ALA A 15 -21.22 36.17 -8.78
N THR A 16 -20.94 34.85 -8.83
CA THR A 16 -19.68 34.16 -8.54
C THR A 16 -19.13 34.20 -7.11
N THR A 17 -19.64 33.29 -6.28
CA THR A 17 -18.85 32.66 -5.21
C THR A 17 -17.94 31.60 -5.82
N LEU A 18 -16.65 31.89 -6.00
CA LEU A 18 -15.64 30.83 -6.16
C LEU A 18 -14.48 31.17 -5.23
N GLY A 19 -14.67 30.82 -3.96
CA GLY A 19 -13.63 30.82 -2.96
C GLY A 19 -12.52 29.86 -3.34
N ARG A 20 -11.27 30.30 -3.12
CA ARG A 20 -10.08 29.45 -3.11
C ARG A 20 -10.31 28.28 -2.15
N ALA A 21 -10.65 27.11 -2.68
CA ALA A 21 -10.62 25.88 -1.91
C ALA A 21 -9.18 25.34 -1.96
N CYS A 22 -8.59 25.25 -0.78
CA CYS A 22 -7.27 24.73 -0.48
C CYS A 22 -7.07 23.34 -1.13
N LEU A 23 -5.98 23.14 -1.87
CA LEU A 23 -5.52 21.81 -2.27
C LEU A 23 -5.01 21.10 -1.00
N GLN A 24 -5.93 20.50 -0.26
CA GLN A 24 -5.62 19.68 0.91
C GLN A 24 -4.91 18.41 0.41
N ALA A 25 -3.58 18.34 0.57
CA ALA A 25 -2.82 17.15 0.26
C ALA A 25 -3.12 16.06 1.30
N CYS A 26 -3.91 15.05 0.90
CA CYS A 26 -4.13 13.86 1.71
C CYS A 26 -2.82 13.05 1.78
N ARG A 27 -2.12 13.09 2.91
CA ARG A 27 -1.01 12.16 3.17
C ARG A 27 -1.62 10.78 3.45
N GLY A 28 -1.62 9.90 2.46
CA GLY A 28 -1.97 8.50 2.65
C GLY A 28 -0.96 7.84 3.60
N ALA A 29 -1.45 7.24 4.68
CA ALA A 29 -0.62 6.41 5.55
C ALA A 29 -0.21 5.15 4.77
N GLN A 30 1.08 5.02 4.45
CA GLN A 30 1.63 3.82 3.83
C GLN A 30 1.98 2.82 4.95
N THR A 31 1.14 1.81 5.15
CA THR A 31 1.49 0.70 6.03
C THR A 31 2.46 -0.21 5.28
N ALA A 32 3.72 -0.24 5.71
CA ALA A 32 4.67 -1.23 5.23
C ALA A 32 4.22 -2.61 5.74
N ALA A 33 3.79 -3.48 4.83
CA ALA A 33 3.48 -4.86 5.18
C ALA A 33 4.77 -5.56 5.62
N ALA A 34 4.76 -6.18 6.80
CA ALA A 34 5.86 -7.02 7.23
C ALA A 34 6.02 -8.18 6.23
N THR A 35 7.19 -8.31 5.63
CA THR A 35 7.49 -9.39 4.71
C THR A 35 7.41 -10.71 5.45
N ALA A 36 6.52 -11.60 4.99
CA ALA A 36 6.41 -12.95 5.53
C ALA A 36 7.76 -13.68 5.37
N PRO A 37 8.20 -14.46 6.39
CA PRO A 37 9.45 -15.20 6.33
C PRO A 37 9.43 -16.18 5.15
N ARG A 38 10.53 -16.20 4.39
CA ARG A 38 10.66 -17.02 3.18
C ARG A 38 11.58 -18.18 3.49
N MET A 39 11.07 -19.17 4.20
CA MET A 39 11.85 -20.34 4.60
C MET A 39 12.16 -21.24 3.40
N LYS A 40 13.44 -21.54 3.18
CA LYS A 40 13.91 -22.50 2.17
C LYS A 40 14.74 -23.58 2.82
N LYS A 41 14.50 -24.83 2.41
CA LYS A 41 15.30 -25.98 2.83
C LYS A 41 16.43 -26.23 1.84
N PHE A 42 17.64 -26.35 2.35
CA PHE A 42 18.84 -26.70 1.59
C PHE A 42 19.36 -28.04 2.09
N ALA A 43 19.46 -29.01 1.19
CA ALA A 43 20.08 -30.29 1.49
C ALA A 43 21.54 -30.22 1.02
N ILE A 44 22.46 -30.12 1.97
CA ILE A 44 23.90 -29.96 1.74
C ILE A 44 24.58 -31.30 1.93
N TYR A 45 25.29 -31.74 0.89
CA TYR A 45 26.18 -32.89 0.99
C TYR A 45 27.44 -32.49 1.75
N ARG A 46 27.72 -33.18 2.85
CA ARG A 46 28.88 -32.93 3.67
C ARG A 46 29.73 -34.18 3.77
N TRP A 47 31.03 -33.95 3.63
CA TRP A 47 32.06 -34.95 3.79
C TRP A 47 33.26 -34.27 4.43
N ASP A 48 33.80 -34.89 5.47
CA ASP A 48 34.95 -34.39 6.22
C ASP A 48 36.17 -35.25 5.84
N PRO A 49 37.17 -34.70 5.14
CA PRO A 49 38.32 -35.48 4.69
C PRO A 49 39.25 -35.88 5.84
N ASP A 50 39.18 -35.20 6.98
CA ASP A 50 40.05 -35.45 8.14
C ASP A 50 39.56 -36.63 8.99
N LYS A 51 38.28 -37.01 8.83
CA LYS A 51 37.71 -38.21 9.43
C LYS A 51 37.81 -39.40 8.49
N THR A 52 38.95 -40.10 8.58
CA THR A 52 39.20 -41.28 7.77
C THR A 52 38.13 -42.35 8.00
N GLY A 53 37.41 -42.72 6.94
CA GLY A 53 36.38 -43.76 6.96
C GLY A 53 34.95 -43.26 7.19
N ASP A 54 34.75 -41.97 7.47
CA ASP A 54 33.40 -41.42 7.60
C ASP A 54 32.71 -41.33 6.24
N LYS A 55 31.45 -41.76 6.20
CA LYS A 55 30.66 -41.71 4.98
C LYS A 55 30.09 -40.30 4.80
N PRO A 56 30.09 -39.80 3.56
CA PRO A 56 29.42 -38.56 3.27
C PRO A 56 27.93 -38.64 3.62
N HIS A 57 27.38 -37.53 4.11
CA HIS A 57 26.00 -37.45 4.57
C HIS A 57 25.29 -36.21 4.05
N MET A 58 23.96 -36.25 4.10
CA MET A 58 23.11 -35.10 3.77
C MET A 58 22.71 -34.38 5.05
N GLN A 59 22.94 -33.08 5.11
CA GLN A 59 22.44 -32.19 6.16
C GLN A 59 21.42 -31.21 5.59
N THR A 60 20.23 -31.15 6.18
CA THR A 60 19.20 -30.19 5.78
C THR A 60 19.21 -28.98 6.69
N TYR A 61 19.30 -27.80 6.09
CA TYR A 61 19.20 -26.52 6.78
C TYR A 61 17.95 -25.77 6.30
N GLU A 62 17.27 -25.12 7.24
CA GLU A 62 16.16 -24.23 6.93
C GLU A 62 16.63 -22.79 7.14
N ILE A 63 16.63 -22.00 6.06
CA ILE A 63 17.12 -20.63 6.05
C ILE A 63 15.96 -19.71 5.64
N ASP A 64 15.76 -18.63 6.39
CA ASP A 64 14.87 -17.53 5.97
C ASP A 64 15.61 -16.66 4.95
N LEU A 65 15.08 -16.59 3.72
CA LEU A 65 15.69 -15.82 2.63
C LEU A 65 15.60 -14.30 2.82
N ASN A 66 14.89 -13.83 3.84
CA ASN A 66 14.77 -12.40 4.16
C ASN A 66 15.78 -11.92 5.22
N LYS A 67 16.68 -12.80 5.68
CA LYS A 67 17.64 -12.54 6.77
C LYS A 67 19.07 -12.63 6.29
#